data_AF-A0A4Y5RDL5-F1
#
_entry.id   AF-A0A4Y5RDL5-F1
#
_cell.length_a   1.000
_cell.length_b   1.000
_cell.length_c   1.000
_cell.angle_alpha   90.00
_cell.angle_beta   90.00
_cell.angle_gamma   90.00
#
_symmetry.space_group_name_H-M   'P 1'
#
loop_
_entity.id
_entity.type
_entity.pdbx_description
1 polymer ?
#
loop_
_entity_poly.entity_id
_entity_poly.type
_entity_poly.pdbx_seq_one_letter_code
_entity_poly.pdbx_strand_id
1 'polypeptide(L)'
;MFYPQLVIAIVLLTTHSALSESYREIVAACYKEAGLTGDPDTLNFNDPDFSKETKCAVACTLEKQGVLKPDGSIDRKMEKEIPEEVVKDEKLKNKYLQAIEECHNVSAKEDRCEIAFLYMKCLYNSLL
;
A
#
# COMPACT_ATOMS: atom_id res chain seq x y z
N MET A 1 -9.51 -6.09 -42.09
CA MET A 1 -8.19 -5.78 -41.47
C MET A 1 -8.44 -5.41 -40.02
N PHE A 2 -8.37 -6.38 -39.11
CA PHE A 2 -8.37 -6.11 -37.67
C PHE A 2 -7.00 -5.57 -37.32
N TYR A 3 -6.90 -4.29 -36.94
CA TYR A 3 -5.67 -3.64 -36.51
C TYR A 3 -5.28 -4.20 -35.14
N PRO A 4 -4.29 -5.11 -35.03
CA PRO A 4 -3.90 -5.69 -33.74
C PRO A 4 -3.29 -4.63 -32.82
N GLN A 5 -2.77 -3.54 -33.39
CA GLN A 5 -2.21 -2.40 -32.66
C GLN A 5 -3.26 -1.62 -31.84
N LEU A 6 -4.51 -1.55 -32.30
CA LEU A 6 -5.59 -0.88 -31.56
C LEU A 6 -6.05 -1.70 -30.35
N VAL A 7 -6.02 -3.03 -30.46
CA VAL A 7 -6.42 -3.93 -29.36
C VAL A 7 -5.39 -3.90 -28.23
N ILE A 8 -4.09 -3.87 -28.56
CA ILE A 8 -3.00 -3.81 -27.57
C ILE A 8 -3.04 -2.51 -26.76
N ALA A 9 -3.34 -1.38 -27.41
CA ALA A 9 -3.44 -0.08 -26.73
C ALA A 9 -4.62 -0.01 -25.75
N ILE A 10 -5.76 -0.65 -26.07
CA ILE A 10 -6.93 -0.68 -25.18
C ILE A 10 -6.66 -1.54 -23.94
N VAL A 11 -6.01 -2.70 -24.10
CA VAL A 11 -5.69 -3.59 -22.97
C VAL A 11 -4.71 -2.91 -21.99
N LEU A 12 -3.68 -2.22 -22.49
CA LEU A 12 -2.69 -1.53 -21.65
C LEU A 12 -3.27 -0.32 -20.89
N LEU A 13 -4.31 0.34 -21.41
CA LEU A 13 -4.97 1.45 -20.71
C LEU A 13 -5.89 0.97 -19.58
N THR A 14 -6.56 -0.19 -19.76
CA THR A 14 -7.51 -0.70 -18.76
C THR A 14 -6.86 -1.24 -17.49
N THR A 15 -5.60 -1.72 -17.56
CA THR A 15 -4.93 -2.35 -16.41
C THR A 15 -4.49 -1.33 -15.36
N HIS A 16 -3.98 -0.17 -15.78
CA HIS A 16 -3.52 0.89 -14.85
C HIS A 16 -4.66 1.54 -14.04
N SER A 17 -5.82 1.75 -14.66
CA SER A 17 -6.99 2.29 -13.96
C SER A 17 -7.52 1.30 -12.92
N ALA A 18 -7.51 0.00 -13.23
CA ALA A 18 -8.08 -1.03 -12.37
C ALA A 18 -7.36 -1.16 -11.02
N LEU A 19 -6.02 -1.09 -11.00
CA LEU A 19 -5.27 -1.25 -9.75
C LEU A 19 -5.50 -0.08 -8.78
N SER A 20 -5.43 1.16 -9.28
CA SER A 20 -5.65 2.35 -8.45
C SER A 20 -7.09 2.45 -7.93
N GLU A 21 -8.08 2.07 -8.75
CA GLU A 21 -9.48 2.00 -8.35
C GLU A 21 -9.69 0.92 -7.28
N SER A 22 -9.09 -0.27 -7.47
CA SER A 22 -9.15 -1.37 -6.49
C SER A 22 -8.49 -1.01 -5.15
N TYR A 23 -7.39 -0.26 -5.15
CA TYR A 23 -6.74 0.20 -3.93
C TYR A 23 -7.64 1.13 -3.12
N ARG A 24 -8.26 2.13 -3.77
CA ARG A 24 -9.17 3.06 -3.08
C ARG A 24 -10.40 2.35 -2.52
N GLU A 25 -10.94 1.35 -3.23
CA GLU A 25 -12.03 0.52 -2.74
C GLU A 25 -11.62 -0.30 -1.50
N ILE A 26 -10.43 -0.89 -1.51
CA ILE A 26 -9.87 -1.63 -0.38
C ILE A 26 -9.74 -0.72 0.85
N VAL A 27 -9.13 0.46 0.68
CA VAL A 27 -8.93 1.43 1.76
C VAL A 27 -10.29 1.89 2.33
N ALA A 28 -11.23 2.25 1.47
CA ALA A 28 -12.56 2.68 1.88
C ALA A 28 -13.31 1.58 2.65
N ALA A 29 -13.20 0.32 2.23
CA ALA A 29 -13.77 -0.82 2.94
C ALA A 29 -13.14 -0.98 4.34
N CYS A 30 -11.81 -0.94 4.43
CA CYS A 30 -11.11 -1.08 5.72
C CYS A 30 -11.43 0.07 6.70
N TYR A 31 -11.53 1.30 6.20
CA TYR A 31 -11.94 2.46 7.02
C TYR A 31 -13.36 2.30 7.53
N LYS A 32 -14.28 1.88 6.66
CA LYS A 32 -15.67 1.62 7.04
C LYS A 32 -15.79 0.49 8.06
N GLU A 33 -15.06 -0.62 7.89
CA GLU A 33 -15.00 -1.73 8.84
C GLU A 33 -14.49 -1.27 10.22
N ALA A 34 -13.55 -0.33 10.25
CA ALA A 34 -13.00 0.27 11.47
C ALA A 34 -13.84 1.43 12.05
N GLY A 35 -14.92 1.86 11.38
CA GLY A 35 -15.77 2.98 11.82
C GLY A 35 -15.11 4.36 11.67
N LEU A 36 -14.11 4.49 10.80
CA LEU A 36 -13.39 5.75 10.54
C LEU A 36 -14.15 6.61 9.52
N THR A 37 -14.13 7.93 9.73
CA THR A 37 -14.84 8.92 8.89
C THR A 37 -13.93 9.94 8.22
N GLY A 38 -12.61 9.86 8.45
CA GLY A 38 -11.61 10.75 7.86
C GLY A 38 -11.15 10.32 6.46
N ASP A 39 -10.40 11.21 5.81
CA ASP A 39 -9.79 10.94 4.50
C ASP A 39 -8.47 10.15 4.68
N PRO A 40 -8.37 8.90 4.19
CA PRO A 40 -7.16 8.09 4.27
C PRO A 40 -5.94 8.73 3.60
N ASP A 41 -6.14 9.59 2.61
CA ASP A 41 -5.04 10.24 1.89
C ASP A 41 -4.37 11.34 2.73
N THR A 42 -4.98 11.72 3.87
CA THR A 42 -4.47 12.75 4.80
C THR A 42 -3.69 12.19 5.99
N LEU A 43 -3.44 10.88 6.02
CA LEU A 43 -2.71 10.24 7.10
C LEU A 43 -1.29 10.79 7.25
N ASN A 44 -0.94 11.15 8.48
CA ASN A 44 0.43 11.45 8.88
C ASN A 44 0.94 10.36 9.84
N PHE A 45 1.84 9.49 9.38
CA PHE A 45 2.36 8.40 10.20
C PHE A 45 3.29 8.86 11.34
N ASN A 46 3.62 10.16 11.39
CA ASN A 46 4.33 10.78 12.52
C ASN A 46 3.40 11.47 13.52
N ASP A 47 2.08 11.41 13.32
CA ASP A 47 1.12 11.91 14.29
C ASP A 47 1.27 11.13 15.63
N PRO A 48 1.53 11.81 16.76
CA PRO A 48 1.60 11.15 18.06
C PRO A 48 0.26 10.54 18.49
N ASP A 49 -0.87 11.03 17.97
CA ASP A 49 -2.22 10.59 18.32
C ASP A 49 -2.78 9.56 17.32
N PHE A 50 -1.90 8.86 16.58
CA PHE A 50 -2.30 7.86 15.58
C PHE A 50 -3.08 6.70 16.23
N SER A 51 -4.41 6.71 16.05
CA SER A 51 -5.32 5.83 16.80
C SER A 51 -5.17 4.36 16.45
N LYS A 52 -5.51 3.48 17.41
CA LYS A 52 -5.48 2.02 17.22
C LYS A 52 -6.36 1.59 16.04
N GLU A 53 -7.53 2.17 15.90
CA GLU A 53 -8.48 1.90 14.81
C GLU A 53 -7.84 2.22 13.46
N THR A 54 -7.12 3.34 13.37
CA THR A 54 -6.39 3.74 12.15
C THR A 54 -5.26 2.77 11.84
N LYS A 55 -4.47 2.36 12.85
CA LYS A 55 -3.42 1.33 12.66
C LYS A 55 -4.00 0.03 12.13
N CYS A 56 -5.14 -0.40 12.68
CA CYS A 56 -5.80 -1.62 12.23
C CYS A 56 -6.44 -1.47 10.84
N ALA A 57 -6.91 -0.29 10.45
CA ALA A 57 -7.36 -0.02 9.09
C ALA A 57 -6.20 -0.11 8.10
N VAL A 58 -5.00 0.39 8.45
CA VAL A 58 -3.79 0.22 7.65
C VAL A 58 -3.42 -1.26 7.51
N ALA A 59 -3.46 -2.04 8.60
CA ALA A 59 -3.22 -3.48 8.54
C ALA A 59 -4.22 -4.20 7.62
N CYS A 60 -5.50 -3.86 7.71
CA CYS A 60 -6.54 -4.39 6.84
C CYS A 60 -6.24 -4.11 5.35
N THR A 61 -5.79 -2.90 5.03
CA THR A 61 -5.40 -2.53 3.66
C THR A 61 -4.25 -3.40 3.16
N LEU A 62 -3.16 -3.51 3.94
CA LEU A 62 -1.99 -4.31 3.58
C LEU A 62 -2.34 -5.81 3.47
N GLU A 63 -3.22 -6.33 4.32
CA GLU A 63 -3.70 -7.72 4.24
C GLU A 63 -4.49 -7.98 2.96
N LYS A 64 -5.43 -7.08 2.61
CA LYS A 64 -6.24 -7.21 1.39
C LYS A 64 -5.41 -7.05 0.12
N GLN A 65 -4.28 -6.34 0.19
CA GLN A 65 -3.29 -6.26 -0.90
C GLN A 65 -2.33 -7.47 -0.93
N GLY A 66 -2.35 -8.34 0.09
CA GLY A 66 -1.43 -9.48 0.21
C GLY A 66 -0.02 -9.11 0.67
N VAL A 67 0.19 -7.87 1.11
CA VAL A 67 1.47 -7.35 1.62
C VAL A 67 1.67 -7.80 3.06
N LEU A 68 0.67 -7.67 3.94
CA LEU A 68 0.77 -8.19 5.30
C LEU A 68 0.21 -9.62 5.34
N LYS A 69 1.06 -10.57 5.68
CA LYS A 69 0.69 -11.99 5.76
C LYS A 69 0.02 -12.33 7.09
N PRO A 70 -0.75 -13.44 7.16
CA PRO A 70 -1.39 -13.88 8.40
C PRO A 70 -0.43 -14.17 9.55
N ASP A 71 0.85 -14.45 9.26
CA ASP A 71 1.90 -14.66 10.26
C ASP A 71 2.55 -13.35 10.75
N GLY A 72 2.06 -12.20 10.27
CA GLY A 72 2.58 -10.87 10.60
C GLY A 72 3.83 -10.48 9.82
N SER A 73 4.26 -11.26 8.83
CA SER A 73 5.39 -10.89 7.97
C SER A 73 4.95 -10.02 6.79
N ILE A 74 5.87 -9.17 6.31
CA ILE A 74 5.65 -8.34 5.11
C ILE A 74 6.12 -9.11 3.87
N ASP A 75 5.23 -9.29 2.89
CA ASP A 75 5.55 -9.77 1.56
C ASP A 75 6.23 -8.67 0.74
N ARG A 76 7.55 -8.59 0.87
CA ARG A 76 8.37 -7.65 0.10
C ARG A 76 8.19 -7.77 -1.41
N LYS A 77 7.88 -8.96 -1.92
CA LYS A 77 7.73 -9.14 -3.36
C LYS A 77 6.46 -8.45 -3.81
N MET A 78 5.34 -8.72 -3.13
CA MET A 78 4.06 -8.06 -3.41
C MET A 78 4.18 -6.54 -3.25
N GLU A 79 4.83 -6.07 -2.19
CA GLU A 79 4.97 -4.63 -1.95
C GLU A 79 5.78 -3.91 -3.05
N LYS A 80 6.77 -4.57 -3.67
CA LYS A 80 7.54 -3.99 -4.77
C LYS A 80 6.80 -3.96 -6.10
N GLU A 81 5.89 -4.92 -6.33
CA GLU A 81 5.08 -4.95 -7.55
C GLU A 81 4.18 -3.69 -7.64
N ILE A 82 3.69 -3.18 -6.50
CA ILE A 82 2.86 -1.97 -6.45
C ILE A 82 3.53 -0.74 -7.09
N PRO A 83 4.68 -0.23 -6.60
CA PRO A 83 5.33 0.94 -7.18
C PRO A 83 5.85 0.70 -8.60
N GLU A 84 6.17 -0.54 -8.97
CA GLU A 84 6.52 -0.90 -10.35
C GLU A 84 5.34 -0.69 -11.32
N GLU A 85 4.12 -0.94 -10.86
CA GLU A 85 2.90 -0.78 -11.66
C GLU A 85 2.32 0.64 -11.61
N VAL A 86 2.43 1.37 -10.50
CA VAL A 86 1.71 2.65 -10.32
C VAL A 86 2.58 3.90 -10.40
N VAL A 87 3.87 3.83 -10.05
CA VAL A 87 4.73 5.01 -9.92
C VAL A 87 5.47 5.26 -11.24
N LYS A 88 5.03 6.29 -11.98
CA LYS A 88 5.63 6.69 -13.26
C LYS A 88 6.94 7.46 -13.10
N ASP A 89 7.13 8.15 -11.98
CA ASP A 89 8.36 8.88 -11.71
C ASP A 89 9.45 7.90 -11.26
N GLU A 90 10.46 7.69 -12.09
CA GLU A 90 11.54 6.73 -11.83
C GLU A 90 12.34 7.04 -10.58
N LYS A 91 12.51 8.32 -10.22
CA LYS A 91 13.23 8.71 -9.01
C LYS A 91 12.43 8.36 -7.77
N LEU A 92 11.13 8.66 -7.77
CA LEU A 92 10.21 8.31 -6.70
C LEU A 92 10.07 6.80 -6.56
N LYS A 93 9.92 6.08 -7.67
CA LYS A 93 9.85 4.62 -7.69
C LYS A 93 11.10 4.00 -7.06
N ASN A 94 12.29 4.42 -7.48
CA ASN A 94 13.55 3.92 -6.91
C ASN A 94 13.67 4.25 -5.41
N LYS A 95 13.26 5.45 -4.98
CA LYS A 95 13.22 5.83 -3.56
C LYS A 95 12.29 4.93 -2.76
N TYR A 96 11.12 4.61 -3.31
CA TYR A 96 10.14 3.69 -2.70
C TYR A 96 10.68 2.25 -2.61
N LEU A 97 11.25 1.73 -3.70
CA LEU A 97 11.86 0.39 -3.72
C LEU A 97 12.99 0.26 -2.70
N GLN A 98 13.80 1.31 -2.53
CA GLN A 98 14.82 1.36 -1.48
C GLN A 98 14.20 1.39 -0.09
N ALA A 99 13.14 2.17 0.13
CA ALA A 99 12.44 2.22 1.42
C ALA A 99 11.90 0.84 1.82
N ILE A 100 11.35 0.06 0.88
CA ILE A 100 10.91 -1.33 1.15
C ILE A 100 12.09 -2.19 1.66
N GLU A 101 13.27 -2.04 1.06
CA GLU A 101 14.47 -2.75 1.51
C GLU A 101 14.97 -2.29 2.88
N GLU A 102 14.77 -1.04 3.26
CA GLU A 102 15.17 -0.54 4.57
C GLU A 102 14.19 -0.97 5.67
N CYS A 103 12.89 -1.01 5.34
CA CYS A 103 11.80 -1.17 6.30
C CYS A 103 11.37 -2.63 6.55
N HIS A 104 11.96 -3.61 5.89
CA HIS A 104 11.49 -5.01 5.96
C HIS A 104 11.70 -5.74 7.29
N ASN A 105 12.48 -5.17 8.22
CA ASN A 105 12.84 -5.82 9.47
C ASN A 105 11.83 -5.61 10.62
N VAL A 106 10.67 -5.02 10.33
CA VAL A 106 9.57 -4.91 11.30
C VAL A 106 9.01 -6.32 11.54
N SER A 107 9.38 -7.00 12.63
CA SER A 107 8.95 -8.39 12.88
C SER A 107 8.58 -8.72 14.34
N ALA A 108 7.46 -9.46 14.44
CA ALA A 108 7.22 -10.67 15.23
C ALA A 108 7.32 -10.64 16.76
N LYS A 109 6.85 -9.58 17.42
CA LYS A 109 6.31 -9.65 18.81
C LYS A 109 5.09 -8.75 19.07
N GLU A 110 4.74 -7.90 18.12
CA GLU A 110 3.66 -6.92 18.25
C GLU A 110 2.42 -7.38 17.46
N ASP A 111 1.25 -6.85 17.79
CA ASP A 111 0.03 -7.19 17.06
C ASP A 111 0.08 -6.69 15.61
N ARG A 112 -0.75 -7.28 14.74
CA ARG A 112 -0.78 -6.99 13.30
C ARG A 112 -1.00 -5.50 12.97
N CYS A 113 -1.72 -4.78 13.81
CA CYS A 113 -2.00 -3.36 13.60
C CYS A 113 -0.74 -2.53 13.85
N GLU A 114 0.02 -2.86 14.89
CA GLU A 114 1.31 -2.22 15.16
C GLU A 114 2.36 -2.57 14.11
N ILE A 115 2.42 -3.82 13.65
CA ILE A 115 3.32 -4.22 12.55
C ILE A 115 3.06 -3.36 11.31
N ALA A 116 1.79 -3.25 10.89
CA ALA A 116 1.41 -2.45 9.73
C ALA A 116 1.74 -0.97 9.91
N PHE A 117 1.45 -0.42 11.09
CA PHE A 117 1.75 0.97 11.41
C PHE A 117 3.24 1.27 11.38
N LEU A 118 4.07 0.46 12.06
CA LEU A 118 5.52 0.64 12.09
C LEU A 118 6.14 0.49 10.72
N TYR A 119 5.65 -0.46 9.92
CA TYR A 119 6.08 -0.64 8.54
C TYR A 119 5.79 0.60 7.69
N MET A 120 4.53 1.06 7.67
CA MET A 120 4.14 2.24 6.89
C MET A 120 4.80 3.52 7.40
N LYS A 121 5.01 3.65 8.72
CA LYS A 121 5.75 4.76 9.30
C LYS A 121 7.20 4.79 8.84
N CYS A 122 7.84 3.63 8.75
CA CYS A 122 9.19 3.53 8.19
C CYS A 122 9.21 3.97 6.73
N LEU A 123 8.29 3.46 5.89
CA LEU A 123 8.20 3.86 4.48
C LEU A 123 7.96 5.37 4.34
N TYR A 124 7.01 5.92 5.11
CA TYR A 124 6.70 7.35 5.13
C TYR A 124 7.94 8.20 5.44
N ASN A 125 8.72 7.81 6.45
CA ASN A 125 9.94 8.53 6.83
C ASN A 125 11.06 8.40 5.81
N SER A 126 11.21 7.25 5.15
CA SER A 126 12.19 7.07 4.08
C SER A 126 11.83 7.85 2.81
N LEU A 127 10.55 8.26 2.64
CA LEU A 127 10.06 8.98 1.46
C LEU A 127 10.02 10.51 1.61
N LEU A 128 10.06 11.04 2.83
CA LEU A 128 10.29 12.47 3.10
C LEU A 128 11.70 12.92 2.68
#